data_AF-A0A8J2AS41-F1
#
_entry.id   AF-A0A8J2AS41-F1
#
_cell.length_a   1.000
_cell.length_b   1.000
_cell.length_c   1.000
_cell.angle_alpha   90.00
_cell.angle_beta   90.00
_cell.angle_gamma   90.00
#
_symmetry.space_group_name_H-M   'P 1'
#
loop_
_entity.id
_entity.type
_entity.pdbx_description
1 polymer ?
#
loop_
_entity_poly.entity_id
_entity_poly.type
_entity_poly.pdbx_seq_one_letter_code
_entity_poly.pdbx_strand_id
1 'polypeptide(L)'
;MMSWTWNTVGWILFELFVLAVGEFGRISIFVARKWVHAGKKHQSSPLAGSVSISTMCLLTRTFSICNLNLHFSTTITNFMQNFFLPAHTHHNQSTRTLAFTASGLMMLFLDPADPLARYFVYAVVVSSLMMVWELGAPFKFRYAQTRDVGITVYLIIVAIFFYLQTPLSIIRPVFFADPCGAVVGKWLSARIRNPAWIGKKTVGGTLAVFTAGYFSLAFGSPIERLFIAAVIAFAEGMSAAYDNLFIAAVVLVSYFALVEPAPTSAFT
;
A
#
# COMPACT_ATOMS: atom_id res chain seq x y z
N MET A 1 -23.90 10.66 -9.42
CA MET A 1 -22.76 9.95 -8.81
C MET A 1 -23.31 9.07 -7.69
N MET A 2 -23.35 7.76 -7.87
CA MET A 2 -23.67 6.83 -6.77
C MET A 2 -22.43 6.73 -5.88
N SER A 3 -22.44 7.39 -4.74
CA SER A 3 -21.39 7.24 -3.74
C SER A 3 -21.57 5.89 -3.05
N TRP A 4 -20.84 4.88 -3.50
CA TRP A 4 -20.69 3.62 -2.76
C TRP A 4 -19.82 3.88 -1.53
N THR A 5 -20.39 4.50 -0.51
CA THR A 5 -19.74 4.63 0.79
C THR A 5 -19.92 3.31 1.52
N TRP A 6 -18.89 2.46 1.49
CA TRP A 6 -18.82 1.35 2.42
C TRP A 6 -18.76 1.91 3.84
N ASN A 7 -19.47 1.27 4.78
CA ASN A 7 -19.31 1.59 6.20
C ASN A 7 -17.91 1.16 6.69
N THR A 8 -17.48 1.67 7.85
CA THR A 8 -16.17 1.34 8.45
C THR A 8 -15.94 -0.16 8.53
N VAL A 9 -16.97 -0.92 8.93
CA VAL A 9 -16.91 -2.39 9.01
C VAL A 9 -16.58 -3.02 7.66
N GLY A 10 -17.21 -2.54 6.59
CA GLY A 10 -16.95 -3.02 5.23
C GLY A 10 -15.51 -2.82 4.79
N TRP A 11 -14.92 -1.65 5.09
CA TRP A 11 -13.50 -1.38 4.82
C TRP A 11 -12.58 -2.28 5.64
N ILE A 12 -12.87 -2.47 6.93
CA ILE A 12 -12.10 -3.36 7.81
C ILE A 12 -12.13 -4.82 7.30
N LEU A 13 -13.32 -5.33 6.96
CA LEU A 13 -13.46 -6.69 6.44
C LEU A 13 -12.72 -6.87 5.11
N PHE A 14 -12.77 -5.86 4.25
CA PHE A 14 -12.03 -5.88 3.00
C PHE A 14 -10.51 -5.88 3.23
N GLU A 15 -10.01 -5.08 4.16
CA GLU A 15 -8.58 -5.07 4.50
C GLU A 15 -8.13 -6.40 5.10
N LEU A 16 -8.90 -6.96 6.05
CA LEU A 16 -8.62 -8.29 6.60
C LEU A 16 -8.61 -9.37 5.51
N PHE A 17 -9.51 -9.29 4.53
CA PHE A 17 -9.51 -10.17 3.37
C PHE A 17 -8.24 -10.00 2.53
N VAL A 18 -7.84 -8.77 2.21
CA VAL A 18 -6.60 -8.50 1.44
C VAL A 18 -5.37 -9.00 2.19
N LEU A 19 -5.26 -8.78 3.50
CA LEU A 19 -4.16 -9.26 4.33
C LEU A 19 -4.15 -10.79 4.40
N ALA A 20 -5.31 -11.42 4.63
CA ALA A 20 -5.43 -12.87 4.68
C ALA A 20 -5.04 -13.52 3.35
N VAL A 21 -5.50 -12.95 2.24
CA VAL A 21 -5.15 -13.40 0.89
C VAL A 21 -3.67 -13.15 0.59
N GLY A 22 -3.12 -12.02 1.02
CA GLY A 22 -1.74 -11.64 0.73
C GLY A 22 -0.72 -12.50 1.47
N GLU A 23 -0.95 -12.75 2.76
CA GLU A 23 -0.07 -13.57 3.60
C GLU A 23 -0.31 -15.07 3.39
N PHE A 24 -1.58 -15.51 3.33
CA PHE A 24 -1.93 -16.93 3.28
C PHE A 24 -2.30 -17.44 1.88
N GLY A 25 -2.28 -16.61 0.83
CA GLY A 25 -2.64 -17.01 -0.53
C GLY A 25 -1.76 -18.11 -1.13
N ARG A 26 -0.53 -18.32 -0.62
CA ARG A 26 0.26 -19.51 -0.97
C ARG A 26 -0.29 -20.78 -0.35
N ILE A 27 -0.87 -20.72 0.85
CA ILE A 27 -1.55 -21.85 1.47
C ILE A 27 -2.78 -22.21 0.63
N SER A 28 -3.54 -21.24 0.11
CA SER A 28 -4.70 -21.56 -0.74
C SER A 28 -4.32 -22.19 -2.08
N ILE A 29 -3.27 -21.74 -2.76
CA ILE A 29 -2.77 -22.36 -4.01
C ILE A 29 -2.14 -23.73 -3.75
N PHE A 30 -1.38 -23.89 -2.65
CA PHE A 30 -0.74 -25.16 -2.30
C PHE A 30 -1.76 -26.18 -1.80
N VAL A 31 -2.75 -25.77 -1.00
CA VAL A 31 -3.89 -26.59 -0.57
C VAL A 31 -4.77 -26.93 -1.77
N ALA A 32 -5.04 -26.00 -2.68
CA ALA A 32 -5.76 -26.30 -3.93
C ALA A 32 -5.01 -27.31 -4.80
N ARG A 33 -3.68 -27.20 -4.95
CA ARG A 33 -2.86 -28.21 -5.64
C ARG A 33 -2.86 -29.56 -4.93
N LYS A 34 -2.78 -29.58 -3.59
CA LYS A 34 -2.86 -30.82 -2.80
C LYS A 34 -4.25 -31.46 -2.86
N TRP A 35 -5.32 -30.66 -2.87
CA TRP A 35 -6.70 -31.13 -3.03
C TRP A 35 -6.97 -31.71 -4.42
N VAL A 36 -6.46 -31.06 -5.48
CA VAL A 36 -6.52 -31.59 -6.86
C VAL A 36 -5.76 -32.91 -6.99
N HIS A 37 -4.63 -33.08 -6.29
CA HIS A 37 -3.90 -34.34 -6.27
C HIS A 37 -4.53 -35.40 -5.33
N ALA A 38 -5.16 -35.01 -4.23
CA ALA A 38 -5.89 -35.91 -3.35
C ALA A 38 -7.16 -36.46 -4.03
N GLY A 39 -7.85 -35.63 -4.83
CA GLY A 39 -9.00 -36.06 -5.64
C GLY A 39 -8.65 -37.09 -6.73
N LYS A 40 -7.40 -37.12 -7.22
CA LYS A 40 -6.95 -38.10 -8.21
C LYS A 40 -6.69 -39.51 -7.65
N LYS A 41 -6.62 -39.69 -6.32
CA LYS A 41 -6.40 -41.02 -5.72
C LYS A 41 -7.68 -41.83 -5.46
N HIS A 42 -8.86 -41.25 -5.69
CA HIS A 42 -10.14 -41.95 -5.47
C HIS A 42 -11.02 -42.13 -6.72
N GLN A 43 -10.50 -41.83 -7.92
CA GLN A 43 -11.29 -41.89 -9.15
C GLN A 43 -11.01 -43.15 -9.97
N SER A 44 -11.31 -44.30 -9.36
CA SER A 44 -11.45 -45.59 -10.05
C SER A 44 -12.90 -46.06 -9.94
N SER A 45 -13.82 -45.28 -10.49
CA SER A 45 -15.22 -45.68 -10.72
C SER A 45 -15.77 -44.86 -11.88
N PRO A 46 -16.14 -45.46 -13.02
CA PRO A 46 -16.69 -44.74 -14.15
C PRO A 46 -18.20 -44.67 -13.96
N LEU A 47 -18.73 -43.54 -13.50
CA LEU A 47 -20.10 -43.04 -13.74
C LEU A 47 -20.33 -41.78 -12.89
N ALA A 48 -20.95 -40.78 -13.51
CA ALA A 48 -21.48 -39.53 -12.94
C ALA A 48 -20.62 -38.25 -13.01
N GLY A 49 -21.03 -37.35 -13.91
CA GLY A 49 -21.11 -35.91 -13.68
C GLY A 49 -19.81 -35.10 -13.75
N SER A 50 -19.39 -34.71 -14.96
CA SER A 50 -18.38 -33.66 -15.17
C SER A 50 -18.86 -32.31 -14.61
N VAL A 51 -18.42 -31.95 -13.41
CA VAL A 51 -18.44 -30.56 -12.97
C VAL A 51 -17.25 -29.85 -13.63
N SER A 52 -17.57 -29.09 -14.68
CA SER A 52 -16.59 -28.36 -15.49
C SER A 52 -15.88 -27.27 -14.67
N ILE A 53 -14.56 -27.22 -14.82
CA ILE A 53 -13.65 -26.15 -14.35
C ILE A 53 -14.11 -24.75 -14.83
N SER A 54 -15.02 -24.67 -15.80
CA SER A 54 -15.70 -23.44 -16.22
C SER A 54 -16.44 -22.71 -15.10
N THR A 55 -16.96 -23.39 -14.06
CA THR A 55 -17.74 -22.72 -13.01
C THR A 55 -16.87 -21.87 -12.07
N MET A 56 -15.59 -22.24 -11.89
CA MET A 56 -14.67 -21.46 -11.06
C MET A 56 -14.09 -20.25 -11.80
N CYS A 57 -13.95 -20.34 -13.13
CA CYS A 57 -13.67 -19.19 -14.00
C CYS A 57 -14.88 -18.25 -14.15
N LEU A 58 -16.11 -18.79 -14.03
CA LEU A 58 -17.33 -17.99 -14.06
C LEU A 58 -17.46 -17.11 -12.82
N LEU A 59 -17.09 -17.61 -11.62
CA LEU A 59 -17.12 -16.83 -10.38
C LEU A 59 -16.17 -15.62 -10.40
N THR A 60 -15.03 -15.72 -11.09
CA THR A 60 -14.13 -14.57 -11.30
C THR A 60 -14.66 -13.60 -12.35
N ARG A 61 -15.48 -14.08 -13.31
CA ARG A 61 -16.11 -13.23 -14.34
C ARG A 61 -17.43 -12.59 -13.89
N THR A 62 -18.21 -13.20 -13.00
CA THR A 62 -19.47 -12.63 -12.50
C THR A 62 -19.27 -11.41 -11.61
N PHE A 63 -18.11 -11.24 -10.97
CA PHE A 63 -17.78 -9.98 -10.27
C PHE A 63 -17.34 -8.85 -11.22
N SER A 64 -17.10 -9.13 -12.51
CA SER A 64 -16.68 -8.15 -13.51
C SER A 64 -17.83 -7.48 -14.26
N ILE A 65 -19.10 -7.79 -13.93
CA ILE A 65 -20.28 -7.32 -14.69
C ILE A 65 -20.96 -6.07 -14.06
N CYS A 66 -20.51 -5.59 -12.91
CA CYS A 66 -20.99 -4.29 -12.39
C CYS A 66 -20.16 -3.12 -12.95
N ASN A 67 -20.67 -2.52 -14.02
CA ASN A 67 -20.14 -1.36 -14.73
C ASN A 67 -20.05 -0.11 -13.83
N LEU A 68 -18.84 0.44 -13.62
CA LEU A 68 -18.41 1.78 -14.10
C LEU A 68 -17.21 2.35 -13.29
N ASN A 69 -16.00 1.84 -13.53
CA ASN A 69 -14.74 2.62 -13.57
C ASN A 69 -13.62 1.69 -14.05
N LEU A 70 -13.60 1.46 -15.37
CA LEU A 70 -12.77 0.42 -15.99
C LEU A 70 -11.27 0.68 -15.79
N HIS A 71 -10.82 1.92 -15.59
CA HIS A 71 -9.40 2.23 -15.39
C HIS A 71 -8.88 1.94 -13.97
N PHE A 72 -9.69 2.14 -12.92
CA PHE A 72 -9.27 1.85 -11.54
C PHE A 72 -9.38 0.35 -11.24
N SER A 73 -10.44 -0.30 -11.74
CA SER A 73 -10.67 -1.73 -11.54
C SER A 73 -9.66 -2.59 -12.30
N THR A 74 -9.36 -2.29 -13.57
CA THR A 74 -8.31 -3.03 -14.33
C THR A 74 -6.92 -2.80 -13.76
N THR A 75 -6.63 -1.62 -13.20
CA THR A 75 -5.37 -1.39 -12.50
C THR A 75 -5.28 -2.26 -11.24
N ILE A 76 -6.36 -2.37 -10.45
CA ILE A 76 -6.42 -3.24 -9.27
C ILE A 76 -6.40 -4.73 -9.63
N THR A 77 -7.04 -5.17 -10.71
CA THR A 77 -7.01 -6.58 -11.13
C THR A 77 -5.67 -6.98 -11.74
N ASN A 78 -5.04 -6.12 -12.55
CA ASN A 78 -3.66 -6.32 -13.01
C ASN A 78 -2.65 -6.23 -11.84
N PHE A 79 -2.92 -5.37 -10.85
CA PHE A 79 -2.18 -5.28 -9.59
C PHE A 79 -2.28 -6.57 -8.77
N MET A 80 -3.48 -7.13 -8.61
CA MET A 80 -3.73 -8.40 -7.94
C MET A 80 -3.08 -9.57 -8.69
N GLN A 81 -3.22 -9.64 -10.03
CA GLN A 81 -2.60 -10.72 -10.81
C GLN A 81 -1.07 -10.72 -10.73
N ASN A 82 -0.44 -9.55 -10.70
CA ASN A 82 1.01 -9.45 -10.46
C ASN A 82 1.41 -9.75 -9.01
N PHE A 83 0.51 -9.55 -8.04
CA PHE A 83 0.69 -9.93 -6.64
C PHE A 83 0.74 -11.46 -6.43
N PHE A 84 0.03 -12.23 -7.26
CA PHE A 84 -0.15 -13.68 -7.11
C PHE A 84 0.87 -14.58 -7.83
N LEU A 85 1.78 -14.03 -8.65
CA LEU A 85 2.75 -14.88 -9.36
C LEU A 85 3.81 -15.46 -8.40
N PRO A 86 4.24 -16.73 -8.63
CA PRO A 86 5.07 -17.45 -7.68
C PRO A 86 6.49 -16.86 -7.63
N ALA A 87 6.78 -16.16 -6.53
CA ALA A 87 8.12 -15.67 -6.25
C ALA A 87 9.15 -16.80 -6.13
N HIS A 88 10.12 -16.78 -7.04
CA HIS A 88 11.46 -17.28 -6.78
C HIS A 88 12.19 -16.31 -5.83
N THR A 89 12.92 -16.92 -4.91
CA THR A 89 13.62 -16.34 -3.76
C THR A 89 14.64 -15.25 -4.14
N HIS A 90 14.72 -14.20 -3.32
CA HIS A 90 15.72 -13.11 -3.23
C HIS A 90 15.43 -11.68 -3.77
N HIS A 91 14.35 -11.35 -4.51
CA HIS A 91 14.31 -10.03 -5.17
C HIS A 91 13.01 -9.19 -5.22
N ASN A 92 12.09 -9.33 -4.26
CA ASN A 92 10.76 -8.71 -4.37
C ASN A 92 10.49 -7.53 -3.42
N GLN A 93 11.45 -6.60 -3.27
CA GLN A 93 11.23 -5.33 -2.58
C GLN A 93 10.00 -4.58 -3.14
N SER A 94 9.78 -4.63 -4.46
CA SER A 94 8.62 -4.02 -5.12
C SER A 94 7.29 -4.64 -4.68
N THR A 95 7.17 -5.96 -4.57
CA THR A 95 5.92 -6.61 -4.16
C THR A 95 5.56 -6.25 -2.71
N ARG A 96 6.57 -6.19 -1.83
CA ARG A 96 6.40 -5.76 -0.45
C ARG A 96 5.89 -4.32 -0.38
N THR A 97 6.58 -3.41 -1.07
CA THR A 97 6.21 -2.00 -1.13
C THR A 97 4.79 -1.81 -1.65
N LEU A 98 4.37 -2.55 -2.69
CA LEU A 98 3.00 -2.53 -3.21
C LEU A 98 1.96 -3.02 -2.20
N ALA A 99 2.26 -4.06 -1.40
CA ALA A 99 1.36 -4.55 -0.35
C ALA A 99 1.11 -3.46 0.70
N PHE A 100 2.18 -2.81 1.16
CA PHE A 100 2.09 -1.72 2.12
C PHE A 100 1.36 -0.49 1.55
N THR A 101 1.61 -0.14 0.30
CA THR A 101 0.87 0.94 -0.38
C THR A 101 -0.63 0.63 -0.47
N ALA A 102 -0.99 -0.62 -0.76
CA ALA A 102 -2.40 -1.02 -0.83
C ALA A 102 -3.08 -0.96 0.54
N SER A 103 -2.45 -1.47 1.59
CA SER A 103 -2.98 -1.34 2.96
C SER A 103 -3.07 0.12 3.37
N GLY A 104 -2.04 0.93 3.11
CA GLY A 104 -2.06 2.37 3.36
C GLY A 104 -3.17 3.11 2.60
N LEU A 105 -3.41 2.74 1.33
CA LEU A 105 -4.53 3.25 0.54
C LEU A 105 -5.89 2.90 1.18
N MET A 106 -6.05 1.70 1.75
CA MET A 106 -7.28 1.34 2.46
C MET A 106 -7.44 2.16 3.74
N MET A 107 -6.36 2.37 4.49
CA MET A 107 -6.36 3.22 5.68
C MET A 107 -6.75 4.67 5.37
N LEU A 108 -6.43 5.20 4.19
CA LEU A 108 -6.86 6.54 3.75
C LEU A 108 -8.38 6.71 3.65
N PHE A 109 -9.15 5.61 3.56
CA PHE A 109 -10.61 5.65 3.52
C PHE A 109 -11.26 5.47 4.90
N LEU A 110 -10.48 5.18 5.94
CA LEU A 110 -10.99 5.09 7.31
C LEU A 110 -11.12 6.49 7.92
N ASP A 111 -12.24 6.74 8.59
CA ASP A 111 -12.47 7.97 9.33
C ASP A 111 -11.73 7.93 10.68
N PRO A 112 -10.77 8.83 10.94
CA PRO A 112 -10.07 8.86 12.22
C PRO A 112 -10.96 9.26 13.40
N ALA A 113 -12.14 9.87 13.16
CA ALA A 113 -13.10 10.17 14.22
C ALA A 113 -13.79 8.91 14.76
N ASP A 114 -13.93 7.86 13.94
CA ASP A 114 -14.56 6.60 14.33
C ASP A 114 -13.66 5.82 15.33
N PRO A 115 -14.12 5.54 16.56
CA PRO A 115 -13.38 4.73 17.51
C PRO A 115 -13.03 3.33 16.97
N LEU A 116 -13.93 2.71 16.19
CA LEU A 116 -13.70 1.37 15.65
C LEU A 116 -12.52 1.36 14.67
N ALA A 117 -12.46 2.35 13.79
CA ALA A 117 -11.36 2.54 12.85
C ALA A 117 -10.01 2.71 13.58
N ARG A 118 -9.99 3.52 14.65
CA ARG A 118 -8.78 3.74 15.48
C ARG A 118 -8.29 2.45 16.12
N TYR A 119 -9.17 1.69 16.80
CA TYR A 119 -8.78 0.43 17.42
C TYR A 119 -8.26 -0.57 16.40
N PHE A 120 -8.89 -0.63 15.22
CA PHE A 120 -8.43 -1.48 14.14
C PHE A 120 -7.02 -1.07 13.66
N VAL A 121 -6.78 0.22 13.39
CA VAL A 121 -5.47 0.69 12.94
C VAL A 121 -4.40 0.48 14.01
N TYR A 122 -4.71 0.71 15.29
CA TYR A 122 -3.77 0.40 16.38
C TYR A 122 -3.44 -1.08 16.47
N ALA A 123 -4.42 -1.97 16.28
CA ALA A 123 -4.17 -3.41 16.21
C ALA A 123 -3.26 -3.78 15.03
N VAL A 124 -3.49 -3.20 13.85
CA VAL A 124 -2.64 -3.41 12.66
C VAL A 124 -1.23 -2.88 12.88
N VAL A 125 -1.07 -1.70 13.48
CA VAL A 125 0.24 -1.09 13.79
C VAL A 125 1.00 -1.94 14.80
N VAL A 126 0.39 -2.31 15.93
CA VAL A 126 1.05 -3.10 16.98
C VAL A 126 1.44 -4.47 16.44
N SER A 127 0.53 -5.17 15.76
CA SER A 127 0.85 -6.48 15.16
C SER A 127 1.96 -6.38 14.12
N SER A 128 1.94 -5.36 13.25
CA SER A 128 2.99 -5.13 12.25
C SER A 128 4.34 -4.81 12.87
N LEU A 129 4.38 -3.99 13.93
CA LEU A 129 5.61 -3.69 14.67
C LEU A 129 6.17 -4.93 15.38
N MET A 130 5.32 -5.73 16.01
CA MET A 130 5.74 -7.01 16.60
C MET A 130 6.36 -7.93 15.55
N MET A 131 5.79 -7.99 14.34
CA MET A 131 6.35 -8.78 13.23
C MET A 131 7.69 -8.22 12.72
N VAL A 132 7.80 -6.90 12.50
CA VAL A 132 9.02 -6.27 11.97
C VAL A 132 10.20 -6.40 12.95
N TRP A 133 9.93 -6.36 14.24
CA TRP A 133 10.94 -6.44 15.30
C TRP A 133 11.13 -7.85 15.89
N GLU A 134 10.47 -8.86 15.31
CA GLU A 134 10.54 -10.27 15.75
C GLU A 134 10.20 -10.46 17.24
N LEU A 135 9.30 -9.63 17.77
CA LEU A 135 8.89 -9.68 19.17
C LEU A 135 7.92 -10.84 19.39
N GLY A 136 8.43 -11.97 19.87
CA GLY A 136 7.61 -13.08 20.38
C GLY A 136 7.14 -14.11 19.34
N ALA A 137 7.54 -13.98 18.06
CA ALA A 137 7.24 -14.97 17.03
C ALA A 137 8.54 -15.53 16.41
N PRO A 138 8.81 -16.85 16.50
CA PRO A 138 10.00 -17.45 15.88
C PRO A 138 9.86 -17.64 14.35
N PHE A 139 8.77 -17.15 13.75
CA PHE A 139 8.47 -17.34 12.34
C PHE A 139 9.06 -16.21 11.50
N LYS A 140 9.87 -16.56 10.49
CA LYS A 140 10.34 -15.60 9.49
C LYS A 140 9.23 -15.29 8.50
N PHE A 141 8.65 -14.10 8.63
CA PHE A 141 7.63 -13.61 7.69
C PHE A 141 8.27 -13.30 6.33
N ARG A 142 7.54 -13.61 5.26
CA ARG A 142 8.04 -13.46 3.88
C ARG A 142 8.15 -12.01 3.43
N TYR A 143 7.25 -11.16 3.92
CA TYR A 143 7.11 -9.78 3.48
C TYR A 143 7.72 -8.76 4.47
N ALA A 144 8.06 -9.17 5.69
CA ALA A 144 8.75 -8.29 6.64
C ALA A 144 10.27 -8.48 6.51
N GLN A 145 11.00 -7.39 6.28
CA GLN A 145 12.44 -7.40 6.53
C GLN A 145 12.63 -7.15 8.02
N THR A 146 13.47 -7.95 8.64
CA THR A 146 13.79 -7.82 10.06
C THR A 146 14.38 -6.43 10.32
N ARG A 147 13.79 -5.70 11.28
CA ARG A 147 14.24 -4.36 11.71
C ARG A 147 14.20 -3.30 10.60
N ASP A 148 13.15 -3.32 9.78
CA ASP A 148 12.90 -2.28 8.78
C ASP A 148 12.45 -0.96 9.46
N VAL A 149 13.40 -0.03 9.56
CA VAL A 149 13.18 1.29 10.19
C VAL A 149 12.17 2.12 9.40
N GLY A 150 12.18 2.03 8.07
CA GLY A 150 11.28 2.82 7.21
C GLY A 150 9.81 2.46 7.41
N ILE A 151 9.51 1.15 7.52
CA ILE A 151 8.16 0.66 7.84
C ILE A 151 7.78 1.03 9.29
N THR A 152 8.72 0.90 10.22
CA THR A 152 8.48 1.25 11.63
C THR A 152 8.05 2.71 11.77
N VAL A 153 8.82 3.63 11.16
CA VAL A 153 8.52 5.07 11.22
C VAL A 153 7.21 5.38 10.53
N TYR A 154 6.94 4.76 9.38
CA TYR A 154 5.67 4.91 8.67
C TYR A 154 4.47 4.52 9.57
N LEU A 155 4.50 3.36 10.22
CA LEU A 155 3.41 2.90 11.09
C LEU A 155 3.21 3.82 12.30
N ILE A 156 4.30 4.36 12.87
CA ILE A 156 4.23 5.31 13.97
C ILE A 156 3.57 6.63 13.52
N ILE A 157 3.95 7.15 12.34
CA ILE A 157 3.33 8.36 11.77
C ILE A 157 1.82 8.15 11.59
N VAL A 158 1.40 7.02 11.00
CA VAL A 158 -0.02 6.70 10.84
C VAL A 158 -0.74 6.64 12.19
N ALA A 159 -0.17 5.96 13.18
CA ALA A 159 -0.74 5.87 14.52
C ALA A 159 -0.90 7.25 15.19
N ILE A 160 0.09 8.13 15.04
CA ILE A 160 0.03 9.52 15.55
C ILE A 160 -1.13 10.29 14.91
N PHE A 161 -1.32 10.16 13.59
CA PHE A 161 -2.43 10.84 12.90
C PHE A 161 -3.81 10.37 13.40
N PHE A 162 -3.99 9.06 13.58
CA PHE A 162 -5.23 8.53 14.16
C PHE A 162 -5.42 8.94 15.62
N TYR A 163 -4.33 9.04 16.38
CA TYR A 163 -4.37 9.52 17.76
C TYR A 163 -4.80 10.98 17.86
N LEU A 164 -4.25 11.84 17.01
CA LEU A 164 -4.59 13.26 16.91
C LEU A 164 -5.92 13.53 16.18
N GLN A 165 -6.56 12.49 15.64
CA GLN A 165 -7.77 12.58 14.82
C GLN A 165 -7.60 13.50 13.60
N THR A 166 -6.36 13.60 13.10
CA THR A 166 -6.02 14.43 11.95
C THR A 166 -6.36 13.68 10.66
N PRO A 167 -7.01 14.32 9.66
CA PRO A 167 -7.32 13.65 8.41
C PRO A 167 -6.05 13.19 7.69
N LEU A 168 -5.99 11.90 7.35
CA LEU A 168 -4.85 11.31 6.64
C LEU A 168 -4.67 11.85 5.22
N SER A 169 -5.64 12.62 4.72
CA SER A 169 -5.54 13.31 3.42
C SER A 169 -4.30 14.20 3.34
N ILE A 170 -3.83 14.73 4.47
CA ILE A 170 -2.63 15.57 4.56
C ILE A 170 -1.37 14.76 4.22
N ILE A 171 -1.22 13.55 4.77
CA ILE A 171 -0.04 12.69 4.58
C ILE A 171 -0.14 11.72 3.41
N ARG A 172 -1.11 11.91 2.51
CA ARG A 172 -1.22 11.13 1.25
C ARG A 172 0.11 10.95 0.50
N PRO A 173 0.98 11.97 0.36
CA PRO A 173 2.25 11.79 -0.33
C PRO A 173 3.15 10.71 0.27
N VAL A 174 3.10 10.49 1.58
CA VAL A 174 3.91 9.45 2.25
C VAL A 174 3.54 8.05 1.75
N PHE A 175 2.25 7.81 1.45
CA PHE A 175 1.77 6.50 1.01
C PHE A 175 2.11 6.16 -0.44
N PHE A 176 2.27 7.17 -1.29
CA PHE A 176 2.42 6.97 -2.74
C PHE A 176 3.82 7.31 -3.25
N ALA A 177 4.43 8.37 -2.75
CA ALA A 177 5.63 8.94 -3.37
C ALA A 177 6.82 7.97 -3.31
N ASP A 178 7.17 7.45 -2.14
CA ASP A 178 8.27 6.48 -1.97
C ASP A 178 8.00 5.16 -2.73
N PRO A 179 6.83 4.51 -2.58
CA PRO A 179 6.48 3.34 -3.37
C PRO A 179 6.55 3.51 -4.88
N CYS A 180 6.04 4.63 -5.39
CA CYS A 180 6.14 4.96 -6.82
C CYS A 180 7.61 5.12 -7.24
N GLY A 181 8.42 5.81 -6.44
CA GLY A 181 9.86 5.96 -6.70
C GLY A 181 10.59 4.62 -6.81
N ALA A 182 10.35 3.72 -5.86
CA ALA A 182 10.96 2.40 -5.85
C ALA A 182 10.48 1.51 -7.02
N VAL A 183 9.18 1.48 -7.30
CA VAL A 183 8.59 0.66 -8.36
C VAL A 183 8.98 1.17 -9.74
N VAL A 184 8.77 2.46 -10.00
CA VAL A 184 9.07 3.08 -11.30
C VAL A 184 10.57 3.12 -11.54
N GLY A 185 11.38 3.48 -10.53
CA GLY A 185 12.83 3.48 -10.65
C GLY A 185 13.39 2.11 -11.03
N LYS A 186 12.94 1.04 -10.35
CA LYS A 186 13.37 -0.34 -10.67
C LYS A 186 12.88 -0.78 -12.06
N TRP A 187 11.63 -0.46 -12.41
CA TRP A 187 11.08 -0.78 -13.72
C TRP A 187 11.82 -0.07 -14.86
N LEU A 188 12.15 1.22 -14.69
CA LEU A 188 12.91 2.00 -15.66
C LEU A 188 14.31 1.43 -15.82
N SER A 189 15.02 1.17 -14.71
CA SER A 189 16.37 0.60 -14.73
C SER A 189 16.45 -0.77 -15.41
N ALA A 190 15.36 -1.53 -15.44
CA ALA A 190 15.29 -2.81 -16.12
C ALA A 190 15.09 -2.70 -17.64
N ARG A 191 14.62 -1.55 -18.16
CA ARG A 191 14.25 -1.37 -19.58
C ARG A 191 15.13 -0.37 -20.31
N ILE A 192 15.53 0.69 -19.63
CA ILE A 192 16.28 1.80 -20.19
C ILE A 192 17.41 2.20 -19.26
N ARG A 193 18.38 2.96 -19.79
CA ARG A 193 19.47 3.52 -18.99
C ARG A 193 18.91 4.56 -18.03
N ASN A 194 18.77 4.19 -16.77
CA ASN A 194 18.30 5.06 -15.69
C ASN A 194 19.49 5.41 -14.79
N PRO A 195 20.06 6.63 -14.91
CA PRO A 195 21.24 7.00 -14.14
C PRO A 195 20.92 7.06 -12.65
N ALA A 196 21.88 6.59 -11.83
CA ALA A 196 21.85 6.79 -10.40
C ALA A 196 22.04 8.29 -10.08
N TRP A 197 21.31 8.78 -9.09
CA TRP A 197 21.46 10.15 -8.58
C TRP A 197 22.21 10.13 -7.25
N ILE A 198 21.56 9.74 -6.15
CA ILE A 198 22.18 9.65 -4.82
C ILE A 198 22.15 8.18 -4.38
N GLY A 199 23.34 7.59 -4.20
CA GLY A 199 23.49 6.20 -3.81
C GLY A 199 22.79 5.23 -4.77
N LYS A 200 21.76 4.53 -4.30
CA LYS A 200 20.96 3.57 -5.10
C LYS A 200 19.70 4.20 -5.72
N LYS A 201 19.40 5.46 -5.40
CA LYS A 201 18.26 6.18 -5.96
C LYS A 201 18.57 6.59 -7.40
N THR A 202 17.55 6.66 -8.24
CA THR A 202 17.70 6.90 -9.68
C THR A 202 16.89 8.10 -10.10
N VAL A 203 17.35 8.80 -11.15
CA VAL A 203 16.66 9.99 -11.66
C VAL A 203 15.20 9.67 -12.04
N GLY A 204 14.97 8.53 -12.68
CA GLY A 204 13.62 8.07 -13.03
C GLY A 204 12.74 7.77 -11.81
N GLY A 205 13.32 7.25 -10.73
CA GLY A 205 12.62 7.04 -9.47
C GLY A 205 12.23 8.36 -8.81
N THR A 206 13.17 9.30 -8.69
CA THR A 206 12.91 10.61 -8.07
C THR A 206 11.90 11.44 -8.87
N LEU A 207 11.91 11.34 -10.21
CA LEU A 207 10.87 11.95 -11.04
C LEU A 207 9.48 11.35 -10.74
N ALA A 208 9.39 10.04 -10.50
CA ALA A 208 8.13 9.41 -10.10
C ALA A 208 7.68 9.86 -8.70
N VAL A 209 8.59 10.01 -7.74
CA VAL A 209 8.32 10.58 -6.41
C VAL A 209 7.76 12.00 -6.55
N PHE A 210 8.38 12.84 -7.39
CA PHE A 210 7.92 14.19 -7.68
C PHE A 210 6.49 14.20 -8.25
N THR A 211 6.24 13.41 -9.30
CA THR A 211 4.92 13.34 -9.93
C THR A 211 3.86 12.81 -8.97
N ALA A 212 4.15 11.72 -8.25
CA ALA A 212 3.24 11.15 -7.26
C ALA A 212 2.98 12.12 -6.11
N GLY A 213 4.01 12.82 -5.61
CA GLY A 213 3.90 13.87 -4.59
C GLY A 213 2.98 15.01 -5.03
N TYR A 214 3.17 15.53 -6.24
CA TYR A 214 2.34 16.60 -6.80
C TYR A 214 0.85 16.23 -6.85
N PHE A 215 0.53 15.03 -7.33
CA PHE A 215 -0.87 14.57 -7.45
C PHE A 215 -1.50 14.12 -6.13
N SER A 216 -0.69 13.70 -5.15
CA SER A 216 -1.18 13.22 -3.86
C SER A 216 -1.39 14.33 -2.83
N LEU A 217 -0.77 15.49 -3.00
CA LEU A 217 -1.00 16.66 -2.15
C LEU A 217 -2.45 17.14 -2.21
N ALA A 218 -3.09 17.21 -1.04
CA ALA A 218 -4.49 17.62 -0.91
C ALA A 218 -4.69 19.15 -0.77
N PHE A 219 -3.63 19.90 -0.45
CA PHE A 219 -3.68 21.32 -0.11
C PHE A 219 -2.70 22.16 -0.95
N GLY A 220 -2.79 23.49 -0.83
CA GLY A 220 -1.96 24.45 -1.57
C GLY A 220 -2.42 24.73 -3.00
N SER A 221 -2.02 25.87 -3.54
CA SER A 221 -2.20 26.26 -4.94
C SER A 221 -1.36 25.36 -5.87
N PRO A 222 -1.66 25.27 -7.18
CA PRO A 222 -0.88 24.43 -8.10
C PRO A 222 0.62 24.73 -8.09
N ILE A 223 1.00 26.00 -7.92
CA ILE A 223 2.40 26.41 -7.86
C ILE A 223 3.06 26.01 -6.53
N GLU A 224 2.36 26.15 -5.40
CA GLU A 224 2.85 25.67 -4.10
C GLU A 224 3.02 24.15 -4.11
N ARG A 225 2.06 23.41 -4.66
CA ARG A 225 2.15 21.95 -4.81
C ARG A 225 3.36 21.54 -5.64
N LEU A 226 3.67 22.30 -6.69
CA LEU A 226 4.86 22.06 -7.52
C LEU A 226 6.14 22.20 -6.69
N PHE A 227 6.25 23.28 -5.92
CA PHE A 227 7.41 23.51 -5.03
C PHE A 227 7.51 22.46 -3.93
N ILE A 228 6.41 22.15 -3.24
CA ILE A 228 6.39 21.12 -2.19
C ILE A 228 6.77 19.76 -2.77
N ALA A 229 6.23 19.38 -3.94
CA ALA A 229 6.58 18.13 -4.59
C ALA A 229 8.07 18.06 -4.98
N ALA A 230 8.66 19.18 -5.42
CA ALA A 230 10.10 19.26 -5.70
C ALA A 230 10.92 19.04 -4.42
N VAL A 231 10.53 19.67 -3.31
CA VAL A 231 11.19 19.49 -2.00
C VAL A 231 11.01 18.06 -1.49
N ILE A 232 9.84 17.44 -1.64
CA ILE A 232 9.58 16.03 -1.31
C ILE A 232 10.52 15.10 -2.08
N ALA A 233 10.64 15.30 -3.40
CA ALA A 233 11.49 14.47 -4.25
C ALA A 233 12.98 14.63 -3.90
N PHE A 234 13.40 15.85 -3.57
CA PHE A 234 14.77 16.10 -3.10
C PHE A 234 15.03 15.49 -1.73
N ALA A 235 14.09 15.64 -0.79
CA ALA A 235 14.17 15.06 0.55
C ALA A 235 14.25 13.54 0.50
N GLU A 236 13.42 12.88 -0.33
CA GLU A 236 13.47 11.43 -0.58
C GLU A 236 14.81 10.97 -1.16
N GLY A 237 15.40 11.76 -2.07
CA GLY A 237 16.69 11.44 -2.65
C GLY A 237 17.84 11.51 -1.64
N MET A 238 17.74 12.39 -0.64
CA MET A 238 18.74 12.57 0.42
C MET A 238 18.54 11.64 1.61
N SER A 239 17.30 11.30 1.93
CA SER A 239 16.97 10.38 3.00
C SER A 239 17.35 8.97 2.58
N ALA A 240 18.04 8.25 3.46
CA ALA A 240 18.51 6.90 3.16
C ALA A 240 17.45 5.84 3.49
N ALA A 241 17.25 5.58 4.79
CA ALA A 241 16.25 4.63 5.31
C ALA A 241 15.06 5.34 5.98
N TYR A 242 15.07 6.68 5.97
CA TYR A 242 14.12 7.53 6.70
C TYR A 242 13.18 8.28 5.75
N ASP A 243 12.98 7.79 4.53
CA ASP A 243 12.27 8.48 3.45
C ASP A 243 10.87 8.95 3.89
N ASN A 244 10.12 8.04 4.48
CA ASN A 244 8.78 8.34 5.00
C ASN A 244 8.78 9.44 6.07
N LEU A 245 9.82 9.52 6.90
CA LEU A 245 9.95 10.55 7.93
C LEU A 245 10.18 11.93 7.31
N PHE A 246 11.11 12.03 6.37
CA PHE A 246 11.46 13.29 5.72
C PHE A 246 10.31 13.79 4.84
N ILE A 247 9.67 12.89 4.07
CA ILE A 247 8.48 13.23 3.29
C ILE A 247 7.36 13.73 4.21
N ALA A 248 7.07 13.03 5.31
CA ALA A 248 6.05 13.45 6.27
C ALA A 248 6.39 14.81 6.91
N ALA A 249 7.64 15.05 7.27
CA ALA A 249 8.09 16.31 7.84
C ALA A 249 7.91 17.47 6.86
N VAL A 250 8.32 17.32 5.59
CA VAL A 250 8.14 18.34 4.55
C VAL A 250 6.66 18.66 4.34
N VAL A 251 5.82 17.63 4.26
CA VAL A 251 4.36 17.78 4.07
C VAL A 251 3.72 18.48 5.27
N LEU A 252 4.08 18.09 6.49
CA LEU A 252 3.55 18.70 7.71
C LEU A 252 3.97 20.17 7.85
N VAL A 253 5.25 20.47 7.68
CA VAL A 253 5.75 21.86 7.73
C VAL A 253 5.06 22.72 6.68
N SER A 254 4.88 22.19 5.47
CA SER A 254 4.20 22.90 4.39
C SER A 254 2.71 23.08 4.67
N TYR A 255 2.06 22.10 5.31
CA TYR A 255 0.67 22.20 5.74
C TYR A 255 0.49 23.32 6.76
N PHE A 256 1.31 23.35 7.81
CA PHE A 256 1.25 24.41 8.82
C PHE A 256 1.58 25.79 8.24
N ALA A 257 2.55 25.89 7.34
CA ALA A 257 2.92 27.16 6.73
C ALA A 257 1.85 27.76 5.79
N LEU A 258 1.04 26.91 5.14
CA LEU A 258 0.06 27.35 4.13
C LEU A 258 -1.38 27.39 4.64
N VAL A 259 -1.74 26.49 5.57
CA VAL A 259 -3.14 26.29 5.98
C VAL A 259 -3.45 26.95 7.32
N GLU A 260 -2.51 26.96 8.27
CA GLU A 260 -2.70 27.75 9.48
C GLU A 260 -2.28 29.20 9.18
N PRO A 261 -3.22 30.15 9.09
CA PRO A 261 -2.83 31.55 9.10
C PRO A 261 -2.09 31.77 10.42
N ALA A 262 -0.86 32.29 10.35
CA ALA A 262 -0.11 32.70 11.53
C ALA A 262 -1.07 33.48 12.46
N PRO A 263 -1.11 33.20 13.77
CA PRO A 263 -1.98 33.92 14.68
C PRO A 263 -1.63 35.40 14.56
N THR A 264 -2.47 36.15 13.85
CA THR A 264 -2.35 37.59 13.72
C THR A 264 -2.65 38.19 15.08
N SER A 265 -1.57 38.33 15.86
CA SER A 265 -1.42 39.30 16.95
C SER A 265 -2.63 39.52 17.84
N ALA A 266 -2.77 38.70 18.89
CA ALA A 266 -3.36 39.14 20.15
C ALA A 266 -2.26 39.78 21.02
N PHE A 267 -1.71 40.90 20.55
CA PHE A 267 -0.96 41.87 21.33
C PHE A 267 -1.45 43.25 20.86
N THR A 268 -2.62 43.61 21.35
CA THR A 268 -3.14 44.99 21.44
C THR A 268 -3.57 45.22 22.87
#